data_AF-A0A928F112-F1
#
_entry.id   AF-A0A928F112-F1
#
_cell.length_a   1.000
_cell.length_b   1.000
_cell.length_c   1.000
_cell.angle_alpha   90.00
_cell.angle_beta   90.00
_cell.angle_gamma   90.00
#
_symmetry.space_group_name_H-M   'P 1'
#
loop_
_entity.id
_entity.type
_entity.pdbx_description
1 polymer ?
#
loop_
_entity_poly.entity_id
_entity_poly.type
_entity_poly.pdbx_seq_one_letter_code
_entity_poly.pdbx_strand_id
1 'polypeptide(L)'
;MGDCVTARKTSFGDIRDERAVRIADYIVLSGATVRDAAKVFGVSKSTVHKDVTSRLCECDRDLFEKVNRVLSKNKAERHLRGGEATKEKYLKNK
;
A
#
# COMPACT_ATOMS: atom_id res chain seq x y z
N MET A 1 10.94 -24.07 -11.97
CA MET A 1 10.62 -22.68 -11.56
C MET A 1 9.10 -22.59 -11.54
N GLY A 2 8.50 -22.64 -10.37
CA GLY A 2 7.07 -22.88 -10.22
C GLY A 2 6.88 -24.10 -9.34
N ASP A 3 6.61 -23.81 -8.07
CA ASP A 3 5.78 -24.55 -7.12
C ASP A 3 5.70 -23.63 -5.89
N CYS A 4 5.01 -22.50 -6.03
CA CYS A 4 4.74 -21.54 -4.95
C CYS A 4 3.62 -22.09 -4.05
N VAL A 5 3.84 -23.27 -3.48
CA VAL A 5 3.00 -23.73 -2.37
C VAL A 5 3.62 -23.16 -1.09
N THR A 6 3.58 -21.83 -0.94
CA THR A 6 3.90 -21.20 0.34
C THR A 6 2.78 -21.54 1.31
N ALA A 7 3.07 -22.61 2.05
CA ALA A 7 2.43 -23.11 3.24
C ALA A 7 1.33 -22.20 3.82
N ARG A 8 0.09 -22.72 3.77
CA ARG A 8 -0.96 -22.41 4.73
C ARG A 8 -0.42 -22.59 6.15
N LYS A 9 0.04 -21.51 6.76
CA LYS A 9 0.19 -21.33 8.21
C LYS A 9 -0.25 -19.89 8.45
N THR A 10 -1.35 -19.68 9.14
CA THR A 10 -1.30 -19.56 10.60
C THR A 10 -2.53 -20.18 11.27
N SER A 11 -2.25 -21.13 12.14
CA SER A 11 -3.17 -21.52 13.20
C SER A 11 -3.28 -20.36 14.19
N PHE A 12 -4.50 -19.83 14.37
CA PHE A 12 -4.95 -18.97 15.46
C PHE A 12 -4.02 -17.81 15.90
N GLY A 13 -4.40 -16.59 15.49
CA GLY A 13 -4.21 -15.42 16.35
C GLY A 13 -3.19 -14.39 15.90
N ASP A 14 -3.59 -13.51 14.99
CA ASP A 14 -3.41 -12.06 15.17
C ASP A 14 -4.34 -11.32 14.20
N ILE A 15 -5.37 -10.64 14.73
CA ILE A 15 -6.34 -9.85 13.93
C ILE A 15 -5.63 -8.82 13.03
N ARG A 16 -4.38 -8.50 13.37
CA ARG A 16 -3.54 -7.49 12.73
C ARG A 16 -2.92 -7.98 11.43
N ASP A 17 -2.63 -9.28 11.30
CA ASP A 17 -2.01 -9.82 10.09
C ASP A 17 -3.02 -9.99 8.97
N GLU A 18 -4.25 -10.44 9.27
CA GLU A 18 -5.33 -10.48 8.29
C GLU A 18 -5.63 -9.09 7.70
N ARG A 19 -5.59 -8.05 8.54
CA ARG A 19 -5.82 -6.68 8.07
C ARG A 19 -4.72 -6.22 7.13
N ALA A 20 -3.46 -6.53 7.44
CA ALA A 20 -2.32 -6.15 6.60
C ALA A 20 -2.42 -6.79 5.21
N VAL A 21 -2.78 -8.08 5.14
CA VAL A 21 -2.99 -8.80 3.88
C VAL A 21 -4.14 -8.20 3.07
N ARG A 22 -5.29 -7.94 3.70
CA ARG A 22 -6.44 -7.30 3.00
C ARG A 22 -6.11 -5.91 2.45
N ILE A 23 -5.34 -5.11 3.19
CA ILE A 23 -4.90 -3.79 2.72
C ILE A 23 -3.95 -3.95 1.52
N ALA A 24 -3.01 -4.89 1.60
CA ALA A 24 -2.08 -5.17 0.51
C ALA A 24 -2.80 -5.60 -0.76
N ASP A 25 -3.73 -6.56 -0.66
CA ASP A 25 -4.57 -6.99 -1.78
C ASP A 25 -5.37 -5.83 -2.36
N TYR A 26 -6.00 -5.02 -1.51
CA TYR A 26 -6.74 -3.84 -1.97
C TYR A 26 -5.86 -2.87 -2.77
N ILE A 27 -4.61 -2.63 -2.33
CA ILE A 27 -3.67 -1.75 -3.04
C ILE A 27 -3.27 -2.35 -4.39
N VAL A 28 -3.04 -3.67 -4.46
CA VAL A 28 -2.70 -4.34 -5.73
C VAL A 28 -3.90 -4.31 -6.69
N LEU A 29 -5.10 -4.59 -6.20
CA LEU A 29 -6.32 -4.68 -7.00
C LEU A 29 -6.81 -3.31 -7.49
N SER A 30 -6.82 -2.32 -6.59
CA SER A 30 -7.31 -0.97 -6.89
C SER A 30 -6.22 -0.06 -7.47
N GLY A 31 -4.94 -0.39 -7.30
CA GLY A 31 -3.82 0.52 -7.65
C GLY A 31 -3.76 1.79 -6.80
N ALA A 32 -4.52 1.84 -5.69
CA ALA A 32 -4.75 3.05 -4.91
C ALA A 32 -3.54 3.43 -4.04
N THR A 33 -3.43 4.71 -3.70
CA THR A 33 -2.34 5.19 -2.85
C THR A 33 -2.52 4.75 -1.40
N VAL A 34 -1.43 4.69 -0.63
CA VAL A 34 -1.47 4.43 0.83
C VAL A 34 -2.44 5.36 1.56
N ARG A 35 -2.64 6.59 1.05
CA ARG A 35 -3.57 7.56 1.66
C ARG A 35 -5.03 7.20 1.41
N ASP A 36 -5.36 6.68 0.24
CA ASP A 36 -6.72 6.25 -0.08
C ASP A 36 -7.07 4.97 0.67
N ALA A 37 -6.14 4.01 0.70
CA ALA A 37 -6.28 2.84 1.56
C ALA A 37 -6.45 3.25 3.03
N ALA A 38 -5.64 4.18 3.54
CA ALA A 38 -5.77 4.70 4.91
C ALA A 38 -7.17 5.28 5.21
N LYS A 39 -7.78 6.00 4.26
CA LYS A 39 -9.14 6.53 4.40
C LYS A 39 -10.20 5.44 4.41
N VAL A 40 -10.11 4.48 3.50
CA VAL A 40 -11.08 3.38 3.37
C VAL A 40 -11.07 2.48 4.61
N PHE A 41 -9.89 2.17 5.11
CA PHE A 41 -9.72 1.29 6.28
C PHE A 41 -9.76 2.05 7.62
N GLY A 42 -9.91 3.37 7.61
CA GLY A 42 -10.01 4.19 8.82
C GLY A 42 -8.74 4.16 9.69
N VAL A 43 -7.57 4.01 9.07
CA VAL A 43 -6.28 3.85 9.78
C VAL A 43 -5.29 4.93 9.38
N SER A 44 -4.38 5.26 10.29
CA SER A 44 -3.34 6.24 10.01
C SER A 44 -2.37 5.73 8.95
N LYS A 45 -1.94 6.62 8.03
CA LYS A 45 -0.93 6.34 6.99
C LYS A 45 0.32 5.63 7.56
N SER A 46 0.81 6.05 8.73
CA SER A 46 2.00 5.45 9.36
C SER A 46 1.75 4.02 9.84
N THR A 47 0.53 3.71 10.26
CA THR A 47 0.10 2.36 10.63
C THR A 47 0.02 1.49 9.39
N VAL A 48 -0.55 1.98 8.28
CA VAL A 48 -0.58 1.26 7.01
C VAL A 48 0.83 0.98 6.50
N HIS A 49 1.74 1.95 6.54
CA HIS A 49 3.12 1.71 6.12
C HIS A 49 3.83 0.65 6.97
N LYS A 50 3.66 0.68 8.30
CA LYS A 50 4.23 -0.37 9.16
C LYS A 50 3.61 -1.73 8.87
N ASP A 51 2.31 -1.79 8.62
CA ASP A 51 1.61 -3.02 8.32
C ASP A 51 2.03 -3.61 6.97
N VAL A 52 2.19 -2.75 5.95
CA VAL A 52 2.56 -3.18 4.60
C VAL A 52 4.06 -3.45 4.47
N THR A 53 4.94 -2.79 5.22
CA THR A 53 6.39 -2.99 5.09
C THR A 53 6.94 -4.04 6.05
N SER A 54 6.48 -4.07 7.31
CA SER A 54 6.97 -5.03 8.29
C SER A 54 6.22 -6.36 8.16
N ARG A 55 4.89 -6.37 8.33
CA ARG A 55 4.11 -7.62 8.37
C ARG A 55 4.03 -8.32 7.01
N LEU A 56 3.84 -7.55 5.93
CA LEU A 56 3.77 -8.14 4.60
C LEU A 56 5.09 -8.79 4.17
N CYS A 57 6.23 -8.27 4.64
CA CYS A 57 7.54 -8.89 4.39
C CYS A 57 7.69 -10.23 5.12
N GLU A 58 7.05 -10.38 6.29
CA GLU A 58 7.04 -11.61 7.08
C GLU A 58 6.03 -12.65 6.56
N CYS A 59 4.88 -12.22 6.03
CA CYS A 59 3.89 -13.10 5.40
C CYS A 59 4.28 -13.50 3.97
N ASP A 60 4.38 -12.52 3.06
CA ASP A 60 4.43 -12.77 1.61
C ASP A 60 5.28 -11.71 0.89
N ARG A 61 6.52 -12.10 0.57
CA ARG A 61 7.44 -11.25 -0.22
C ARG A 61 6.91 -10.92 -1.61
N ASP A 62 6.26 -11.88 -2.28
CA ASP A 62 5.68 -11.67 -3.61
C ASP A 62 4.59 -10.59 -3.61
N LEU A 63 3.73 -10.60 -2.58
CA LEU A 63 2.66 -9.61 -2.46
C LEU A 63 3.24 -8.23 -2.13
N PHE A 64 4.25 -8.19 -1.27
CA PHE A 64 5.00 -6.96 -0.97
C PHE A 64 5.62 -6.33 -2.22
N GLU A 65 6.25 -7.12 -3.09
CA GLU A 65 6.86 -6.61 -4.31
C GLU A 65 5.82 -6.00 -5.27
N LYS A 66 4.65 -6.65 -5.41
CA LYS A 66 3.53 -6.12 -6.20
C LYS A 66 3.04 -4.77 -5.65
N VAL A 67 2.80 -4.68 -4.35
CA VAL A 67 2.40 -3.44 -3.69
C VAL A 67 3.46 -2.37 -3.89
N ASN A 68 4.73 -2.69 -3.67
CA ASN A 68 5.83 -1.74 -3.81
C ASN A 68 5.96 -1.22 -5.26
N ARG A 69 5.70 -2.07 -6.26
CA ARG A 69 5.67 -1.66 -7.67
C ARG A 69 4.54 -0.68 -7.96
N VAL A 70 3.33 -0.92 -7.44
CA VAL A 70 2.18 0.00 -7.57
C VAL A 70 2.48 1.33 -6.88
N LEU A 71 3.03 1.29 -5.67
CA LEU A 71 3.41 2.50 -4.92
C LEU A 71 4.54 3.27 -5.62
N SER A 72 5.50 2.58 -6.21
CA SER A 72 6.60 3.19 -6.97
C SER A 72 6.11 3.87 -8.23
N LYS A 73 5.17 3.26 -8.98
CA LYS A 73 4.49 3.91 -10.11
C LYS A 73 3.79 5.19 -9.67
N ASN A 74 2.97 5.12 -8.62
CA ASN A 74 2.30 6.28 -8.06
C ASN A 74 3.28 7.37 -7.58
N LYS A 75 4.44 6.99 -7.03
CA LYS A 75 5.48 7.94 -6.59
C LYS A 75 6.18 8.60 -7.77
N ALA A 76 6.42 7.88 -8.86
CA ALA A 76 6.95 8.45 -10.09
C ALA A 76 5.95 9.43 -10.73
N GLU A 77 4.67 9.07 -10.77
CA GLU A 77 3.59 9.92 -11.30
C GLU A 77 3.32 11.15 -10.42
N ARG A 78 3.60 11.07 -9.11
CA ARG A 78 3.51 12.24 -8.21
C ARG A 78 4.37 13.41 -8.68
N HIS A 79 5.49 13.18 -9.35
CA HIS A 79 6.31 14.27 -9.88
C HIS A 79 5.61 15.04 -11.01
N LEU A 80 4.79 14.37 -11.83
CA LEU A 80 3.95 15.03 -12.84
C LEU A 80 2.89 15.91 -12.19
N ARG A 81 2.24 15.41 -11.13
CA ARG A 81 1.23 16.16 -10.35
C ARG A 81 1.81 17.27 -9.45
N GLY A 82 3.09 17.19 -9.11
CA GLY A 82 3.76 18.17 -8.24
C GLY A 82 3.82 19.57 -8.85
N GLY A 83 3.94 19.68 -10.18
CA GLY A 83 3.94 20.96 -10.89
C GLY A 83 2.58 21.66 -10.86
N GLU A 84 1.49 20.91 -10.89
CA GLU A 84 0.11 21.44 -10.82
C GLU A 84 -0.20 21.99 -9.43
N ALA A 85 0.26 21.33 -8.37
CA ALA A 85 0.03 21.77 -6.99
C ALA A 85 0.63 23.16 -6.70
N THR A 86 1.81 23.46 -7.28
CA THR A 86 2.41 24.80 -7.16
C THR A 86 1.57 25.82 -7.93
N LYS A 87 1.18 25.53 -9.18
CA LYS A 87 0.33 26.44 -9.96
C LYS A 87 -1.00 26.75 -9.26
N GLU A 88 -1.68 25.74 -8.74
CA GLU A 88 -2.98 25.90 -8.09
C GLU A 88 -2.89 26.71 -6.78
N LYS A 89 -1.78 26.58 -6.03
CA LYS A 89 -1.48 27.42 -4.86
C LYS A 89 -1.34 28.90 -5.21
N TYR A 90 -0.71 29.23 -6.34
CA TYR A 90 -0.57 30.62 -6.78
C TYR A 90 -1.88 31.17 -7.37
N LEU A 91 -2.69 30.34 -8.02
CA LEU A 91 -4.00 30.72 -8.58
C LEU A 91 -5.08 30.96 -7.51
N LYS A 92 -5.08 30.20 -6.41
CA LYS A 92 -6.02 30.38 -5.29
C LYS A 92 -5.70 31.59 -4.39
N ASN A 93 -4.51 32.16 -4.53
CA ASN A 93 -4.05 33.31 -3.74
C ASN A 93 -4.14 34.65 -4.52
N LYS A 94 -4.88 34.69 -5.63
CA LYS A 94 -5.19 35.89 -6.41
C LYS A 94 -6.69 36.13 -6.37
#